data_AF-A0A1F0MK98-F1
#
_entry.id   AF-A0A1F0MK98-F1
#
_cell.length_a   1.000
_cell.length_b   1.000
_cell.length_c   1.000
_cell.angle_alpha   90.00
_cell.angle_beta   90.00
_cell.angle_gamma   90.00
#
_symmetry.space_group_name_H-M   'P 1'
#
loop_
_entity.id
_entity.type
_entity.pdbx_description
1 polymer ?
#
loop_
_entity_poly.entity_id
_entity_poly.type
_entity_poly.pdbx_seq_one_letter_code
_entity_poly.pdbx_strand_id
1 'polypeptide(L)'
;MRKTAAMLRHRELTQEIYNIGDEVAEYIEHIAEAVADYDGELTDDCLAEFVEIADDARVDARRVVGELIGLRQALTSGMRAGVLSASACPEEKIPEPELLDAAGLTDLFPLAAPFSVQTMEDALTGRTDLTVQHLTEIVSYTLEQTDMVARELGAVSLPHLFATVSELVEAVVDGWVETVCVDHPAFARTMRGTNPPEFLEERARINRIVEKVAAKRSRRGA
;
A
#
# COMPACT_ATOMS: atom_id res chain seq x y z
N MET A 1 7.08 -17.03 -35.00
CA MET A 1 6.84 -17.65 -33.68
C MET A 1 7.57 -16.95 -32.53
N ARG A 2 8.91 -16.81 -32.52
CA ARG A 2 9.65 -16.23 -31.36
C ARG A 2 9.28 -14.77 -31.00
N LYS A 3 9.04 -13.91 -32.00
CA LYS A 3 8.67 -12.51 -31.77
C LYS A 3 7.33 -12.34 -31.05
N THR A 4 6.35 -13.20 -31.38
CA THR A 4 5.02 -13.18 -30.75
C THR A 4 5.09 -13.57 -29.27
N ALA A 5 5.91 -14.58 -28.93
CA ALA A 5 6.11 -14.99 -27.54
C ALA A 5 6.81 -13.91 -26.70
N ALA A 6 7.83 -13.24 -27.24
CA ALA A 6 8.53 -12.15 -26.54
C ALA A 6 7.63 -10.93 -26.27
N MET A 7 6.75 -10.57 -27.22
CA MET A 7 5.78 -9.49 -27.02
C MET A 7 4.71 -9.84 -25.97
N LEU A 8 4.26 -11.09 -25.93
CA LEU A 8 3.34 -11.55 -24.89
C LEU A 8 4.00 -11.50 -23.51
N ARG A 9 5.22 -12.01 -23.37
CA ARG A 9 5.97 -11.96 -22.10
C ARG A 9 6.24 -10.53 -21.63
N HIS A 10 6.56 -9.62 -22.54
CA HIS A 10 6.68 -8.19 -22.21
C HIS A 10 5.37 -7.65 -21.61
N ARG A 11 4.21 -7.95 -22.23
CA ARG A 11 2.92 -7.50 -21.71
C ARG A 11 2.60 -8.11 -20.35
N GLU A 12 2.87 -9.41 -20.16
CA GLU A 12 2.67 -10.10 -18.88
C GLU A 12 3.49 -9.44 -17.77
N LEU A 13 4.78 -9.19 -17.99
CA LEU A 13 5.63 -8.56 -16.98
C LEU A 13 5.25 -7.09 -16.71
N THR A 14 4.79 -6.35 -17.72
CA THR A 14 4.24 -5.01 -17.50
C THR A 14 2.99 -5.07 -16.63
N GLN A 15 2.13 -6.08 -16.82
CA GLN A 15 0.97 -6.29 -15.93
C GLN A 15 1.40 -6.72 -14.53
N GLU A 16 2.45 -7.54 -14.39
CA GLU A 16 3.00 -7.90 -13.07
C GLU A 16 3.47 -6.65 -12.30
N ILE A 17 4.01 -5.61 -12.94
CA ILE A 17 4.33 -4.34 -12.27
C ILE A 17 3.08 -3.71 -11.64
N TYR A 18 1.98 -3.61 -12.40
CA TYR A 18 0.73 -3.05 -11.89
C TYR A 18 0.18 -3.89 -10.75
N ASN A 19 0.15 -5.21 -10.91
CA ASN A 19 -0.38 -6.11 -9.87
C ASN A 19 0.38 -5.97 -8.55
N ILE A 20 1.72 -5.82 -8.59
CA ILE A 20 2.52 -5.61 -7.37
C ILE A 20 2.17 -4.26 -6.72
N GLY A 21 2.04 -3.20 -7.52
CA GLY A 21 1.65 -1.88 -7.02
C GLY A 21 0.25 -1.86 -6.40
N ASP A 22 -0.71 -2.50 -7.08
CA ASP A 22 -2.09 -2.62 -6.63
C ASP A 22 -2.18 -3.42 -5.33
N GLU A 23 -1.43 -4.52 -5.19
CA GLU A 23 -1.40 -5.33 -3.96
C GLU A 23 -0.84 -4.54 -2.77
N VAL A 24 0.28 -3.82 -2.96
CA VAL A 24 0.83 -2.95 -1.90
C VAL A 24 -0.18 -1.87 -1.50
N ALA A 25 -0.84 -1.23 -2.48
CA ALA A 25 -1.85 -0.21 -2.23
C ALA A 25 -3.06 -0.76 -1.46
N GLU A 26 -3.59 -1.92 -1.85
CA GLU A 26 -4.73 -2.58 -1.19
C GLU A 26 -4.47 -2.82 0.30
N TYR A 27 -3.27 -3.26 0.68
CA TYR A 27 -2.93 -3.46 2.09
C TYR A 27 -2.79 -2.15 2.88
N ILE A 28 -2.38 -1.05 2.24
CA ILE A 28 -2.39 0.27 2.89
C ILE A 28 -3.84 0.75 3.10
N GLU A 29 -4.74 0.48 2.15
CA GLU A 29 -6.18 0.77 2.30
C GLU A 29 -6.79 -0.01 3.47
N HIS A 30 -6.45 -1.30 3.63
CA HIS A 30 -6.89 -2.09 4.79
C HIS A 30 -6.49 -1.46 6.13
N ILE A 31 -5.23 -0.99 6.22
CA ILE A 31 -4.75 -0.26 7.41
C ILE A 31 -5.55 1.02 7.61
N ALA A 32 -5.77 1.81 6.56
CA ALA A 32 -6.52 3.06 6.64
C ALA A 32 -7.97 2.82 7.13
N GLU A 33 -8.62 1.76 6.66
CA GLU A 33 -9.95 1.36 7.15
C GLU A 33 -9.93 0.95 8.63
N ALA A 34 -8.93 0.19 9.07
CA ALA A 34 -8.80 -0.22 10.47
C ALA A 34 -8.54 0.97 11.42
N VAL A 35 -7.69 1.92 11.00
CA VAL A 35 -7.43 3.18 11.70
C VAL A 35 -8.72 4.00 11.80
N ALA A 36 -9.47 4.12 10.71
CA ALA A 36 -10.72 4.87 10.69
C ALA A 36 -11.79 4.25 11.60
N ASP A 37 -11.73 2.94 11.83
CA ASP A 37 -12.57 2.24 12.81
C ASP A 37 -12.08 2.33 14.25
N TYR A 38 -10.94 2.97 14.52
CA TYR A 38 -10.30 3.04 15.84
C TYR A 38 -9.94 1.66 16.43
N ASP A 39 -9.78 0.64 15.58
CA ASP A 39 -9.38 -0.70 16.01
C ASP A 39 -7.85 -0.86 15.95
N GLY A 40 -7.18 -0.49 17.03
CA GLY A 40 -5.72 -0.62 17.13
C GLY A 40 -5.21 -2.06 17.03
N GLU A 41 -5.97 -3.07 17.46
CA GLU A 41 -5.53 -4.48 17.34
C GLU A 41 -5.59 -4.94 15.90
N LEU A 42 -6.67 -4.60 15.19
CA LEU A 42 -6.79 -4.88 13.76
C LEU A 42 -5.75 -4.09 12.95
N THR A 43 -5.48 -2.86 13.35
CA THR A 43 -4.46 -2.00 12.70
C THR A 43 -3.07 -2.65 12.80
N ASP A 44 -2.68 -3.14 13.99
CA ASP A 44 -1.41 -3.85 14.19
C ASP A 44 -1.34 -5.13 13.33
N ASP A 45 -2.42 -5.92 13.29
CA ASP A 45 -2.49 -7.14 12.47
C ASP A 45 -2.35 -6.81 10.97
N CYS A 46 -3.03 -5.76 10.48
CA CYS A 46 -2.94 -5.31 9.10
C CYS A 46 -1.55 -4.75 8.76
N LEU A 47 -0.90 -4.04 9.69
CA LEU A 47 0.47 -3.55 9.50
C LEU A 47 1.46 -4.72 9.37
N ALA A 48 1.34 -5.73 10.23
CA ALA A 48 2.20 -6.91 10.16
C ALA A 48 2.07 -7.64 8.80
N GLU A 49 0.84 -7.80 8.30
CA GLU A 49 0.59 -8.39 6.98
C GLU A 49 1.16 -7.52 5.86
N PHE A 50 0.97 -6.20 5.93
CA PHE A 50 1.52 -5.25 4.96
C PHE A 50 3.05 -5.30 4.88
N VAL A 51 3.77 -5.41 6.00
CA VAL A 51 5.24 -5.49 6.00
C VAL A 51 5.73 -6.73 5.23
N GLU A 52 5.05 -7.87 5.39
CA GLU A 52 5.36 -9.08 4.60
C GLU A 52 5.13 -8.84 3.10
N ILE A 53 3.99 -8.23 2.74
CA ILE A 53 3.64 -7.89 1.36
C ILE A 53 4.63 -6.90 0.74
N ALA A 54 5.04 -5.87 1.47
CA ALA A 54 6.00 -4.87 1.01
C ALA A 54 7.37 -5.51 0.74
N ASP A 55 7.82 -6.45 1.59
CA ASP A 55 9.07 -7.17 1.37
C ASP A 55 9.01 -8.11 0.15
N ASP A 56 7.92 -8.83 -0.03
CA ASP A 56 7.69 -9.66 -1.23
C ASP A 56 7.66 -8.78 -2.50
N ALA A 57 6.96 -7.65 -2.46
CA ALA A 57 6.91 -6.68 -3.55
C ALA A 57 8.30 -6.18 -3.97
N ARG A 58 9.22 -5.96 -3.03
CA ARG A 58 10.62 -5.57 -3.33
C ARG A 58 11.36 -6.67 -4.08
N VAL A 59 11.19 -7.93 -3.67
CA VAL A 59 11.84 -9.08 -4.30
C VAL A 59 11.28 -9.29 -5.71
N ASP A 60 9.96 -9.28 -5.85
CA ASP A 60 9.29 -9.50 -7.12
C ASP A 60 9.53 -8.37 -8.11
N ALA A 61 9.47 -7.12 -7.67
CA ALA A 61 9.75 -5.98 -8.54
C ALA A 61 11.17 -6.04 -9.10
N ARG A 62 12.16 -6.44 -8.30
CA ARG A 62 13.55 -6.61 -8.78
C ARG A 62 13.63 -7.66 -9.88
N ARG A 63 12.93 -8.79 -9.72
CA ARG A 63 12.88 -9.87 -10.71
C ARG A 63 12.19 -9.42 -11.99
N VAL A 64 11.00 -8.83 -11.88
CA VAL A 64 10.16 -8.40 -13.01
C VAL A 64 10.83 -7.31 -13.82
N VAL A 65 11.36 -6.27 -13.17
CA VAL A 65 12.07 -5.17 -13.84
C VAL A 65 13.33 -5.68 -14.53
N GLY A 66 14.10 -6.56 -13.89
CA GLY A 66 15.30 -7.16 -14.48
C GLY A 66 14.99 -7.96 -15.76
N GLU A 67 13.93 -8.76 -15.75
CA GLU A 67 13.49 -9.52 -16.91
C GLU A 67 13.01 -8.59 -18.05
N LEU A 68 12.22 -7.56 -17.72
CA LEU A 68 11.76 -6.57 -18.69
C LEU A 68 12.90 -5.81 -19.36
N ILE A 69 13.91 -5.40 -18.60
CA ILE A 69 15.12 -4.75 -19.14
C ILE A 69 15.82 -5.68 -20.14
N GLY A 70 16.02 -6.96 -19.76
CA GLY A 70 16.63 -7.96 -20.64
C GLY A 70 15.83 -8.20 -21.92
N LEU A 71 14.50 -8.28 -21.83
CA LEU A 71 13.62 -8.43 -22.99
C LEU A 71 13.66 -7.21 -23.91
N ARG A 72 13.61 -5.99 -23.37
CA ARG A 72 13.70 -4.75 -24.15
C ARG A 72 15.05 -4.65 -24.86
N GLN A 73 16.14 -5.04 -24.20
CA GLN A 73 17.47 -5.10 -24.82
C GLN A 73 17.53 -6.13 -25.96
N ALA A 74 17.03 -7.35 -25.75
CA ALA A 74 17.05 -8.41 -26.77
C ALA A 74 16.17 -8.07 -28.01
N LEU A 75 15.04 -7.40 -27.80
CA LEU A 75 14.17 -6.91 -28.87
C LEU A 75 14.83 -5.76 -29.65
N THR A 76 15.52 -4.86 -28.95
CA THR A 76 16.19 -3.70 -29.55
C THR A 76 17.49 -4.10 -30.27
N SER A 77 18.30 -5.00 -29.72
CA SER A 77 19.56 -5.46 -30.32
C SER A 77 19.39 -6.26 -31.62
N GLY A 78 18.18 -6.79 -31.88
CA GLY A 78 17.81 -7.44 -33.14
C GLY A 78 17.43 -6.45 -34.26
N MET A 79 17.18 -5.18 -33.92
CA MET A 79 16.99 -4.09 -34.87
C MET A 79 18.26 -3.22 -34.85
N ARG A 80 18.67 -2.68 -36.00
CA ARG A 80 19.81 -1.75 -36.05
C ARG A 80 19.65 -0.66 -34.98
N ALA A 81 20.71 -0.49 -34.19
CA ALA A 81 20.88 0.55 -33.20
C ALA A 81 20.40 1.90 -33.74
N GLY A 82 19.43 2.49 -33.06
CA GLY A 82 18.84 3.75 -33.46
C GLY A 82 17.80 4.19 -32.43
N VAL A 83 18.19 5.22 -31.68
CA VAL A 83 17.42 6.06 -30.75
C VAL A 83 17.44 5.58 -29.29
N LEU A 84 18.29 6.30 -28.54
CA LEU A 84 18.37 6.35 -27.09
C LEU A 84 17.07 6.92 -26.50
N SER A 85 16.64 6.31 -25.40
CA SER A 85 15.55 6.77 -24.51
C SER A 85 15.57 8.28 -24.33
N ALA A 86 14.42 8.91 -24.59
CA ALA A 86 14.06 10.13 -23.88
C ALA A 86 13.90 9.74 -22.40
N SER A 87 14.66 10.39 -21.51
CA SER A 87 14.40 10.33 -20.07
C SER A 87 13.04 10.94 -19.79
N ALA A 88 12.28 10.34 -18.88
CA ALA A 88 11.11 10.94 -18.25
C ALA A 88 11.40 12.41 -17.92
N CYS A 89 10.51 13.30 -18.35
CA CYS A 89 10.52 14.68 -17.90
C CYS A 89 10.31 14.69 -16.37
N PRO A 90 11.15 15.40 -15.58
CA PRO A 90 10.97 15.53 -14.13
C PRO A 90 9.64 16.16 -13.68
N GLU A 91 8.88 16.74 -14.61
CA GLU A 91 7.65 17.53 -14.35
C GLU A 91 6.40 16.68 -14.05
N GLU A 92 6.46 15.34 -14.09
CA GLU A 92 5.31 14.44 -13.84
C GLU A 92 5.36 13.66 -12.51
N LYS A 93 6.35 13.89 -11.64
CA LYS A 93 6.46 13.13 -10.38
C LYS A 93 5.61 13.76 -9.27
N ILE A 94 4.63 13.01 -8.74
CA ILE A 94 4.02 13.37 -7.45
C ILE A 94 5.11 13.45 -6.37
N PRO A 95 5.06 14.47 -5.49
CA PRO A 95 5.98 14.58 -4.38
C PRO A 95 5.89 13.35 -3.47
N GLU A 96 7.05 12.89 -3.00
CA GLU A 96 7.11 11.87 -1.96
C GLU A 96 6.37 12.37 -0.69
N PRO A 97 5.49 11.55 -0.09
CA PRO A 97 4.81 11.92 1.15
C PRO A 97 5.82 12.22 2.27
N GLU A 98 5.50 13.20 3.10
CA GLU A 98 6.34 13.57 4.24
C GLU A 98 6.26 12.50 5.35
N LEU A 99 7.34 12.33 6.11
CA LEU A 99 7.30 11.46 7.29
C LEU A 99 6.34 12.02 8.33
N LEU A 100 5.30 11.25 8.68
CA LEU A 100 4.39 11.54 9.78
C LEU A 100 4.55 10.46 10.86
N ASP A 101 5.14 10.82 12.00
CA ASP A 101 5.36 9.92 13.14
C ASP A 101 4.59 10.40 14.40
N ALA A 102 4.77 9.71 15.53
CA ALA A 102 4.16 10.07 16.81
C ALA A 102 4.42 11.54 17.21
N ALA A 103 5.64 12.02 16.95
CA ALA A 103 6.04 13.38 17.26
C ALA A 103 5.30 14.38 16.35
N GLY A 104 5.24 14.11 15.05
CA GLY A 104 4.46 14.90 14.09
C GLY A 104 2.97 14.98 14.46
N LEU A 105 2.34 13.85 14.80
CA LEU A 105 0.95 13.80 15.26
C LEU A 105 0.72 14.58 16.55
N THR A 106 1.68 14.51 17.49
CA THR A 106 1.60 15.24 18.76
C THR A 106 1.80 16.74 18.58
N ASP A 107 2.70 17.15 17.69
CA ASP A 107 2.96 18.55 17.38
C ASP A 107 1.79 19.20 16.65
N LEU A 108 1.16 18.49 15.71
CA LEU A 108 0.00 18.97 14.96
C LEU A 108 -1.29 18.98 15.80
N PHE A 109 -1.45 17.99 16.68
CA PHE A 109 -2.61 17.85 17.57
C PHE A 109 -2.16 17.74 19.04
N PRO A 110 -1.71 18.85 19.64
CA PRO A 110 -1.15 18.83 20.99
C PRO A 110 -2.22 18.57 22.04
N LEU A 111 -1.89 17.72 23.01
CA LEU A 111 -2.77 17.40 24.14
C LEU A 111 -1.99 17.46 25.45
N ALA A 112 -1.94 18.64 26.06
CA ALA A 112 -1.23 18.88 27.31
C ALA A 112 -2.21 18.99 28.49
N ALA A 113 -1.97 18.21 29.55
CA ALA A 113 -2.80 18.26 30.75
C ALA A 113 -2.60 19.59 31.53
N PRO A 114 -3.66 20.14 32.15
CA PRO A 114 -5.05 19.67 32.14
C PRO A 114 -5.80 20.09 30.86
N PHE A 115 -6.59 19.18 30.29
CA PHE A 115 -7.44 19.43 29.13
C PHE A 115 -8.90 19.03 29.40
N SER A 116 -9.82 19.56 28.60
CA SER A 116 -11.23 19.18 28.63
C SER A 116 -11.46 17.88 27.83
N VAL A 117 -12.58 17.20 28.08
CA VAL A 117 -12.97 16.01 27.29
C VAL A 117 -13.12 16.36 25.80
N GLN A 118 -13.73 17.51 25.48
CA GLN A 118 -13.87 17.95 24.09
C GLN A 118 -12.50 18.17 23.43
N THR A 119 -11.56 18.80 24.13
CA THR A 119 -10.21 19.03 23.59
C THR A 119 -9.48 17.72 23.30
N MET A 120 -9.65 16.71 24.16
CA MET A 120 -9.12 15.38 23.93
C MET A 120 -9.77 14.72 22.70
N GLU A 121 -11.09 14.77 22.60
CA GLU A 121 -11.84 14.20 21.47
C GLU A 121 -11.44 14.85 20.14
N ASP A 122 -11.37 16.18 20.09
CA ASP A 122 -10.95 16.93 18.89
C ASP A 122 -9.52 16.56 18.46
N ALA A 123 -8.59 16.48 19.42
CA ALA A 123 -7.20 16.15 19.13
C ALA A 123 -7.04 14.71 18.64
N LEU A 124 -7.67 13.74 19.30
CA LEU A 124 -7.55 12.32 18.93
C LEU A 124 -8.26 12.02 17.61
N THR A 125 -9.42 12.62 17.37
CA THR A 125 -10.11 12.54 16.07
C THR A 125 -9.23 13.15 14.97
N GLY A 126 -8.63 14.31 15.22
CA GLY A 126 -7.72 14.96 14.26
C GLY A 126 -6.49 14.11 13.93
N ARG A 127 -5.88 13.43 14.92
CA ARG A 127 -4.79 12.48 14.70
C ARG A 127 -5.23 11.31 13.82
N THR A 128 -6.39 10.73 14.10
CA THR A 128 -6.97 9.63 13.29
C THR A 128 -7.24 10.08 11.87
N ASP A 129 -7.95 11.20 11.68
CA ASP A 129 -8.30 11.73 10.36
C ASP A 129 -7.06 12.04 9.52
N LEU A 130 -6.04 12.65 10.12
CA LEU A 130 -4.77 12.93 9.43
C LEU A 130 -4.04 11.63 9.06
N THR A 131 -4.05 10.63 9.93
CA THR A 131 -3.44 9.32 9.66
C THR A 131 -4.10 8.64 8.46
N VAL A 132 -5.43 8.60 8.43
CA VAL A 132 -6.21 8.04 7.31
C VAL A 132 -5.93 8.80 6.01
N GLN A 133 -5.92 10.13 6.07
CA GLN A 133 -5.58 10.96 4.92
C GLN A 133 -4.17 10.65 4.41
N HIS A 134 -3.19 10.57 5.30
CA HIS A 134 -1.80 10.33 4.95
C HIS A 134 -1.59 8.95 4.32
N LEU A 135 -2.23 7.90 4.86
CA LEU A 135 -2.22 6.57 4.25
C LEU A 135 -2.83 6.59 2.83
N THR A 136 -3.89 7.36 2.61
CA THR A 136 -4.51 7.54 1.28
C THR A 136 -3.57 8.28 0.30
N GLU A 137 -2.78 9.22 0.78
CA GLU A 137 -1.75 9.90 0.00
C GLU A 137 -0.62 8.92 -0.40
N ILE A 138 -0.20 8.04 0.52
CA ILE A 138 0.80 6.99 0.24
C ILE A 138 0.27 5.97 -0.78
N VAL A 139 -1.01 5.58 -0.71
CA VAL A 139 -1.68 4.75 -1.74
C VAL A 139 -1.56 5.41 -3.11
N SER A 140 -1.98 6.67 -3.21
CA SER A 140 -1.95 7.44 -4.46
C SER A 140 -0.53 7.54 -5.02
N TYR A 141 0.45 7.86 -4.15
CA TYR A 141 1.86 7.90 -4.50
C TYR A 141 2.34 6.54 -5.04
N THR A 142 2.03 5.44 -4.37
CA THR A 142 2.45 4.08 -4.77
C THR A 142 1.92 3.71 -6.17
N LEU A 143 0.63 3.95 -6.43
CA LEU A 143 -0.01 3.64 -7.71
C LEU A 143 0.57 4.49 -8.85
N GLU A 144 0.85 5.77 -8.60
CA GLU A 144 1.42 6.64 -9.63
C GLU A 144 2.88 6.33 -9.94
N GLN A 145 3.70 6.05 -8.92
CA GLN A 145 5.09 5.66 -9.15
C GLN A 145 5.17 4.31 -9.90
N THR A 146 4.29 3.36 -9.59
CA THR A 146 4.25 2.05 -10.28
C THR A 146 3.78 2.17 -11.73
N ASP A 147 2.77 3.00 -12.01
CA ASP A 147 2.36 3.33 -13.39
C ASP A 147 3.49 4.03 -14.18
N MET A 148 4.21 4.96 -13.55
CA MET A 148 5.36 5.62 -14.17
C MET A 148 6.45 4.59 -14.55
N VAL A 149 6.75 3.61 -13.69
CA VAL A 149 7.73 2.56 -14.00
C VAL A 149 7.25 1.62 -15.10
N ALA A 150 5.97 1.26 -15.12
CA ALA A 150 5.39 0.43 -16.16
C ALA A 150 5.57 1.07 -17.57
N ARG A 151 5.43 2.40 -17.64
CA ARG A 151 5.70 3.20 -18.85
C ARG A 151 7.20 3.32 -19.12
N GLU A 152 7.97 3.72 -18.12
CA GLU A 152 9.42 3.95 -18.18
C GLU A 152 10.18 3.27 -17.04
N LEU A 153 10.76 2.09 -17.32
CA LEU A 153 11.45 1.25 -16.33
C LEU A 153 12.62 1.93 -15.59
N GLY A 154 13.16 3.02 -16.14
CA GLY A 154 14.26 3.78 -15.54
C GLY A 154 13.81 4.97 -14.69
N ALA A 155 12.51 5.25 -14.59
CA ALA A 155 12.01 6.45 -13.94
C ALA A 155 12.19 6.43 -12.41
N VAL A 156 11.98 5.25 -11.80
CA VAL A 156 12.06 4.98 -10.35
C VAL A 156 12.53 3.55 -10.11
N SER A 157 13.25 3.33 -9.02
CA SER A 157 13.59 2.00 -8.53
C SER A 157 12.45 1.44 -7.67
N LEU A 158 11.63 0.54 -8.20
CA LEU A 158 10.52 -0.09 -7.45
C LEU A 158 10.96 -0.75 -6.13
N PRO A 159 12.09 -1.48 -6.04
CA PRO A 159 12.53 -2.02 -4.75
C PRO A 159 12.89 -0.95 -3.70
N HIS A 160 13.23 0.27 -4.15
CA HIS A 160 13.48 1.38 -3.25
C HIS A 160 12.17 2.08 -2.88
N LEU A 161 11.28 2.29 -3.86
CA LEU A 161 9.93 2.78 -3.64
C LEU A 161 9.21 1.99 -2.55
N PHE A 162 9.15 0.66 -2.66
CA PHE A 162 8.45 -0.17 -1.69
C PHE A 162 9.14 -0.21 -0.32
N ALA A 163 10.46 0.00 -0.26
CA ALA A 163 11.14 0.17 1.02
C ALA A 163 10.72 1.48 1.71
N THR A 164 10.74 2.59 0.96
CA THR A 164 10.32 3.91 1.45
C THR A 164 8.85 3.92 1.85
N VAL A 165 7.97 3.33 1.03
CA VAL A 165 6.54 3.21 1.35
C VAL A 165 6.33 2.40 2.64
N SER A 166 7.08 1.30 2.83
CA SER A 166 7.04 0.54 4.09
C SER A 166 7.41 1.42 5.28
N GLU A 167 8.54 2.14 5.19
CA GLU A 167 9.03 3.02 6.26
C GLU A 167 8.02 4.12 6.62
N LEU A 168 7.35 4.73 5.63
CA LEU A 168 6.33 5.77 5.85
C LEU A 168 5.07 5.21 6.50
N VAL A 169 4.59 4.05 6.04
CA VAL A 169 3.39 3.40 6.60
C VAL A 169 3.65 2.93 8.02
N GLU A 170 4.80 2.29 8.29
CA GLU A 170 5.19 1.87 9.64
C GLU A 170 5.23 3.08 10.59
N ALA A 171 5.90 4.17 10.20
CA ALA A 171 6.04 5.35 11.05
C ALA A 171 4.69 6.00 11.42
N VAL A 172 3.78 6.14 10.46
CA VAL A 172 2.48 6.77 10.71
C VAL A 172 1.55 5.88 11.53
N VAL A 173 1.56 4.57 11.25
CA VAL A 173 0.71 3.62 11.97
C VAL A 173 1.19 3.46 13.41
N ASP A 174 2.48 3.22 13.63
CA ASP A 174 3.06 3.14 14.98
C ASP A 174 2.79 4.43 15.75
N GLY A 175 2.94 5.58 15.09
CA GLY A 175 2.66 6.89 15.68
C GLY A 175 1.20 7.06 16.10
N TRP A 176 0.26 6.61 15.28
CA TRP A 176 -1.16 6.66 15.61
C TRP A 176 -1.51 5.67 16.74
N VAL A 177 -1.02 4.44 16.68
CA VAL A 177 -1.26 3.42 17.71
C VAL A 177 -0.74 3.90 19.07
N GLU A 178 0.47 4.46 19.13
CA GLU A 178 1.03 5.02 20.36
C GLU A 178 0.16 6.18 20.88
N THR A 179 -0.05 7.20 20.04
CA THR A 179 -0.64 8.47 20.47
C THR A 179 -2.16 8.43 20.66
N VAL A 180 -2.86 7.42 20.15
CA VAL A 180 -4.33 7.28 20.25
C VAL A 180 -4.72 6.02 21.02
N CYS A 181 -4.22 4.85 20.63
CA CYS A 181 -4.66 3.58 21.21
C CYS A 181 -3.98 3.29 22.56
N VAL A 182 -2.67 3.50 22.66
CA VAL A 182 -1.88 3.21 23.87
C VAL A 182 -2.06 4.29 24.93
N ASP A 183 -1.94 5.57 24.55
CA ASP A 183 -2.09 6.69 25.47
C ASP A 183 -3.55 6.92 25.91
N HIS A 184 -4.52 6.64 25.02
CA HIS A 184 -5.95 6.91 25.25
C HIS A 184 -6.86 5.70 24.99
N PRO A 185 -6.63 4.55 25.67
CA PRO A 185 -7.31 3.28 25.34
C PRO A 185 -8.81 3.29 25.64
N ALA A 186 -9.27 4.15 26.56
CA ALA A 186 -10.70 4.29 26.82
C ALA A 186 -11.42 5.02 25.68
N PHE A 187 -10.75 5.97 25.02
CA PHE A 187 -11.29 6.69 23.88
C PHE A 187 -11.40 5.76 22.66
N ALA A 188 -10.29 5.08 22.31
CA ALA A 188 -10.27 4.13 21.19
C ALA A 188 -11.34 3.04 21.33
N ARG A 189 -11.49 2.42 22.51
CA ARG A 189 -12.57 1.44 22.77
C ARG A 189 -13.99 2.01 22.63
N THR A 190 -14.18 3.30 22.91
CA THR A 190 -15.50 3.94 22.79
C THR A 190 -15.83 4.23 21.33
N MET A 191 -14.81 4.58 20.54
CA MET A 191 -14.95 4.88 19.11
C MET A 191 -14.97 3.62 18.25
N ARG A 192 -14.42 2.49 18.72
CA ARG A 192 -14.34 1.26 17.93
C ARG A 192 -15.70 0.85 17.34
N GLY A 193 -15.74 0.57 16.04
CA GLY A 193 -16.95 0.19 15.31
C GLY A 193 -17.72 1.37 14.70
N THR A 194 -17.21 2.60 14.81
CA THR A 194 -17.84 3.77 14.15
C THR A 194 -17.69 3.76 12.64
N ASN A 195 -16.67 3.08 12.11
CA ASN A 195 -16.41 3.00 10.68
C ASN A 195 -15.90 1.60 10.30
N PRO A 196 -16.76 0.56 10.37
CA PRO A 196 -16.32 -0.82 10.22
C PRO A 196 -15.63 -1.06 8.86
N PRO A 197 -14.48 -1.74 8.82
CA PRO A 197 -13.74 -1.96 7.58
C PRO A 197 -14.53 -2.78 6.54
N GLU A 198 -14.57 -2.28 5.30
CA GLU A 198 -15.22 -2.92 4.16
C GLU A 198 -14.50 -4.22 3.77
N PHE A 199 -13.16 -4.26 3.88
CA PHE A 199 -12.38 -5.44 3.52
C PHE A 199 -12.74 -6.67 4.36
N LEU A 200 -13.17 -6.49 5.61
CA LEU A 200 -13.65 -7.58 6.47
C LEU A 200 -15.00 -8.13 5.99
N GLU A 201 -15.88 -7.28 5.48
CA GLU A 201 -17.15 -7.72 4.89
C GLU A 201 -16.91 -8.51 3.61
N GLU A 202 -15.99 -8.04 2.76
CA GLU A 202 -15.61 -8.72 1.52
C GLU A 202 -14.93 -10.05 1.82
N ARG A 203 -14.02 -10.10 2.80
CA ARG A 203 -13.40 -11.36 3.26
C ARG A 203 -14.44 -12.35 3.78
N ALA A 204 -15.41 -11.90 4.58
CA ALA A 204 -16.52 -12.73 5.05
C ALA A 204 -17.42 -13.21 3.90
N ARG A 205 -17.61 -12.40 2.86
CA ARG A 205 -18.35 -12.77 1.65
C ARG A 205 -17.59 -13.82 0.82
N ILE A 206 -16.28 -13.65 0.63
CA ILE A 206 -15.40 -14.60 -0.07
C ILE A 206 -15.40 -15.95 0.64
N ASN A 207 -15.20 -15.97 1.96
CA ASN A 207 -15.21 -17.22 2.76
C ASN A 207 -16.51 -18.01 2.57
N ARG A 208 -17.66 -17.32 2.64
CA ARG A 208 -18.98 -17.94 2.36
C ARG A 208 -19.08 -18.54 0.95
N ILE A 209 -18.42 -17.95 -0.05
CA ILE A 209 -18.38 -18.48 -1.41
C ILE A 209 -17.46 -19.72 -1.48
N VAL A 210 -16.27 -19.63 -0.90
CA VAL A 210 -15.30 -20.74 -0.84
C VAL A 210 -15.91 -21.96 -0.17
N GLU A 211 -16.57 -21.79 0.97
CA GLU A 211 -17.31 -22.85 1.67
C GLU A 211 -18.39 -23.50 0.80
N LYS A 212 -19.17 -22.69 0.06
CA LYS A 212 -20.17 -23.21 -0.89
C LYS A 212 -19.54 -24.01 -2.01
N VAL A 213 -18.42 -23.55 -2.56
CA VAL A 213 -17.69 -24.26 -3.62
C VAL A 213 -17.08 -25.57 -3.08
N ALA A 214 -16.47 -25.55 -1.90
CA ALA A 214 -15.95 -26.73 -1.22
C ALA A 214 -17.06 -27.76 -0.97
N ALA A 215 -18.22 -27.32 -0.45
CA ALA A 215 -19.39 -28.17 -0.24
C ALA A 215 -19.97 -28.74 -1.55
N LYS A 216 -19.89 -27.99 -2.67
CA LYS A 216 -20.34 -28.48 -3.99
C LYS A 216 -19.33 -29.47 -4.59
N ARG A 217 -18.03 -29.29 -4.37
CA ARG A 217 -16.98 -30.21 -4.80
C ARG A 217 -17.04 -31.52 -4.03
N SER A 218 -17.24 -31.48 -2.70
CA SER A 218 -17.39 -32.70 -1.89
C SER A 218 -18.62 -33.52 -2.29
N ARG A 219 -19.73 -32.88 -2.66
CA ARG A 219 -20.94 -33.55 -3.18
C ARG A 219 -20.81 -34.13 -4.59
N ARG A 220 -19.81 -33.71 -5.37
CA ARG A 220 -19.56 -34.23 -6.74
C ARG A 220 -18.48 -35.31 -6.77
N GLY A 221 -17.72 -35.46 -5.68
CA GLY A 221 -16.70 -36.50 -5.50
C GLY A 221 -17.18 -37.69 -4.65
N ALA A 222 -18.47 -37.74 -4.29
CA ALA A 222 -19.16 -38.86 -3.67
C ALA A 222 -20.20 -39.41 -4.65
#